data_AF-A0A952QD17-F1
#
_entry.id   AF-A0A952QD17-F1
#
_cell.length_a   1.000
_cell.length_b   1.000
_cell.length_c   1.000
_cell.angle_alpha   90.00
_cell.angle_beta   90.00
_cell.angle_gamma   90.00
#
_symmetry.space_group_name_H-M   'P 1'
#
loop_
_entity.id
_entity.type
_entity.pdbx_description
1 polymer ?
#
loop_
_entity_poly.entity_id
_entity_poly.type
_entity_poly.pdbx_seq_one_letter_code
_entity_poly.pdbx_strand_id
1 'polypeptide(L)'
;MMRGVVARLAESTLVRFFVVALAGVLLDVAIFTLLVALGARPSVASIMSSSIAVCSTYFASSRLVFRVRYSPRRMLAYVVWYAISITGFALAIDTAWVQFGGTPTLWKLVSLPISFLVNFAVVNFVVLRRAPGDPEPRASL
;
A
#
# COMPACT_ATOMS: atom_id res chain seq x y z
N MET A 1 -20.87 -27.95 -3.80
CA MET A 1 -20.36 -27.52 -2.47
C MET A 1 -19.30 -26.41 -2.57
N MET A 2 -18.27 -26.50 -3.43
CA MET A 2 -17.20 -25.46 -3.56
C MET A 2 -17.67 -24.05 -3.97
N ARG A 3 -18.71 -23.91 -4.81
CA ARG A 3 -19.21 -22.58 -5.25
C ARG A 3 -19.77 -21.71 -4.12
N GLY A 4 -20.32 -22.31 -3.06
CA GLY A 4 -20.88 -21.57 -1.92
C GLY A 4 -19.82 -21.03 -0.96
N VAL A 5 -18.69 -21.73 -0.84
CA VAL A 5 -17.54 -21.29 -0.03
C VAL A 5 -16.82 -20.12 -0.73
N VAL A 6 -16.65 -20.19 -2.06
CA VAL A 6 -16.07 -19.09 -2.85
C VAL A 6 -16.93 -17.83 -2.78
N ALA A 7 -18.26 -17.97 -2.83
CA ALA A 7 -19.18 -16.83 -2.69
C ALA A 7 -19.11 -16.18 -1.30
N ARG A 8 -19.06 -16.97 -0.22
CA ARG A 8 -18.92 -16.46 1.16
C ARG A 8 -17.54 -15.86 1.44
N LEU A 9 -16.48 -16.41 0.84
CA LEU A 9 -15.14 -15.82 0.90
C LEU A 9 -15.08 -14.51 0.12
N ALA A 10 -15.71 -14.41 -1.05
CA ALA A 10 -15.79 -13.17 -1.84
C ALA A 10 -16.63 -12.05 -1.18
N GLU A 11 -17.56 -12.41 -0.28
CA GLU A 11 -18.27 -11.46 0.59
C GLU A 11 -17.44 -10.97 1.77
N SER A 12 -16.35 -11.66 2.11
CA SER A 12 -15.50 -11.24 3.22
C SER A 12 -14.72 -9.95 2.86
N THR A 13 -14.79 -8.96 3.74
CA THR A 13 -14.00 -7.72 3.71
C THR A 13 -12.52 -8.01 3.49
N LEU A 14 -12.04 -9.14 4.01
CA LEU A 14 -10.66 -9.60 3.93
C LEU A 14 -10.26 -9.99 2.50
N VAL A 15 -11.09 -10.74 1.77
CA VAL A 15 -10.82 -11.08 0.36
C VAL A 15 -10.91 -9.86 -0.53
N ARG A 16 -11.89 -8.98 -0.32
CA ARG A 16 -11.99 -7.72 -1.08
C ARG A 16 -10.77 -6.83 -0.86
N PHE A 17 -10.32 -6.71 0.39
CA PHE A 17 -9.09 -6.00 0.72
C PHE A 17 -7.87 -6.64 0.05
N PHE A 18 -7.75 -7.96 0.08
CA PHE A 18 -6.62 -8.66 -0.54
C PHE A 18 -6.60 -8.49 -2.06
N VAL A 19 -7.75 -8.56 -2.73
CA VAL A 19 -7.88 -8.33 -4.17
C VAL A 19 -7.49 -6.89 -4.53
N VAL A 20 -7.99 -5.90 -3.77
CA VAL A 20 -7.65 -4.49 -3.99
C VAL A 20 -6.15 -4.23 -3.76
N ALA A 21 -5.57 -4.81 -2.70
CA ALA A 21 -4.14 -4.71 -2.43
C ALA A 21 -3.29 -5.35 -3.54
N LEU A 22 -3.66 -6.55 -3.99
CA LEU A 22 -2.96 -7.24 -5.06
C LEU A 22 -3.03 -6.45 -6.38
N ALA A 23 -4.21 -5.93 -6.73
CA ALA A 23 -4.38 -5.07 -7.90
C ALA A 23 -3.52 -3.80 -7.80
N GLY A 24 -3.43 -3.20 -6.61
CA GLY A 24 -2.55 -2.05 -6.34
C GLY A 24 -1.07 -2.37 -6.58
N VAL A 25 -0.59 -3.51 -6.08
CA VAL A 25 0.80 -3.97 -6.28
C VAL A 25 1.09 -4.24 -7.76
N LEU A 26 0.18 -4.90 -8.47
CA LEU A 26 0.34 -5.16 -9.90
C LEU A 26 0.39 -3.87 -10.70
N LEU A 27 -0.47 -2.90 -10.37
CA LEU A 27 -0.46 -1.57 -10.98
C LEU A 27 0.86 -0.84 -10.71
N ASP A 28 1.36 -0.88 -9.47
CA ASP A 28 2.64 -0.28 -9.10
C ASP A 28 3.80 -0.85 -9.92
N VAL A 29 3.93 -2.17 -9.95
CA VAL A 29 5.00 -2.86 -10.69
C VAL A 29 4.89 -2.61 -12.20
N ALA A 30 3.68 -2.60 -12.75
CA ALA A 30 3.46 -2.32 -14.18
C ALA A 30 3.88 -0.90 -14.55
N ILE A 31 3.43 0.12 -13.79
CA ILE A 31 3.79 1.52 -14.04
C ILE A 31 5.30 1.72 -13.83
N PHE A 32 5.88 1.15 -12.77
CA PHE A 32 7.31 1.23 -12.51
C PHE A 32 8.13 0.68 -13.68
N THR A 33 7.79 -0.53 -14.12
CA THR A 33 8.50 -1.21 -15.21
C THR A 33 8.38 -0.43 -16.51
N LEU A 34 7.20 0.12 -16.80
CA LEU A 34 6.99 0.98 -17.96
C LEU A 34 7.83 2.25 -17.90
N LEU A 35 7.86 2.95 -16.76
CA LEU A 35 8.63 4.18 -16.60
C LEU A 35 10.14 3.93 -16.73
N VAL A 36 10.65 2.86 -16.15
CA VAL A 36 12.06 2.47 -16.30
C VAL A 36 12.38 2.09 -17.75
N ALA A 37 11.49 1.37 -18.44
CA ALA A 37 11.65 1.04 -19.86
C ALA A 37 11.67 2.29 -20.77
N LEU A 38 10.98 3.36 -20.36
CA LEU A 38 11.01 4.66 -21.02
C LEU A 38 12.24 5.50 -20.64
N GLY A 39 13.17 4.97 -19.85
CA GLY A 39 14.42 5.63 -19.47
C GLY A 39 14.35 6.49 -18.21
N ALA A 40 13.26 6.43 -17.44
CA ALA A 40 13.19 7.12 -16.16
C ALA A 40 14.17 6.51 -15.15
N ARG A 41 14.76 7.37 -14.31
CA ARG A 41 15.57 6.92 -13.16
C ARG A 41 14.72 6.06 -12.21
N PRO A 42 15.26 4.94 -11.66
CA PRO A 42 14.51 4.06 -10.76
C PRO A 42 13.87 4.78 -9.56
N SER A 43 14.57 5.75 -8.98
CA SER A 43 14.02 6.58 -7.90
C SER A 43 12.75 7.34 -8.32
N VAL A 44 12.79 8.05 -9.45
CA VAL A 44 11.64 8.81 -9.98
C VAL A 44 10.50 7.87 -10.38
N ALA A 45 10.81 6.78 -11.08
CA ALA A 45 9.85 5.77 -11.46
C ALA A 45 9.15 5.18 -10.23
N SER A 46 9.89 4.89 -9.16
CA SER A 46 9.36 4.31 -7.93
C SER A 46 8.44 5.29 -7.19
N ILE A 47 8.81 6.58 -7.13
CA ILE A 47 7.95 7.60 -6.49
C ILE A 47 6.62 7.72 -7.24
N MET A 48 6.65 7.85 -8.57
CA MET A 48 5.44 8.02 -9.36
C MET A 48 4.53 6.79 -9.31
N SER A 49 5.09 5.61 -9.57
CA SER A 49 4.34 4.34 -9.55
C SER A 49 3.71 4.07 -8.18
N SER A 50 4.49 4.21 -7.11
CA SER A 50 4.00 3.94 -5.74
C SER A 50 2.91 4.93 -5.33
N SER A 51 3.05 6.20 -5.71
CA SER A 51 2.06 7.24 -5.40
C SER A 51 0.73 6.96 -6.10
N ILE A 52 0.77 6.61 -7.39
CA ILE A 52 -0.43 6.26 -8.17
C ILE A 52 -1.10 5.03 -7.56
N ALA A 53 -0.32 3.97 -7.29
CA ALA A 53 -0.82 2.73 -6.74
C ALA A 53 -1.48 2.94 -5.36
N VAL A 54 -0.82 3.64 -4.43
CA VAL A 54 -1.38 3.90 -3.10
C VAL A 54 -2.67 4.71 -3.18
N CYS A 55 -2.73 5.75 -4.02
CA CYS A 55 -3.94 6.53 -4.23
C CYS A 55 -5.09 5.68 -4.79
N SER A 56 -4.83 4.86 -5.81
CA SER A 56 -5.83 3.95 -6.38
C SER A 56 -6.31 2.92 -5.37
N THR A 57 -5.40 2.32 -4.61
CA THR A 57 -5.71 1.30 -3.59
C THR A 57 -6.50 1.90 -2.43
N TYR A 58 -6.17 3.13 -2.01
CA TYR A 58 -6.91 3.88 -0.99
C TYR A 58 -8.32 4.23 -1.46
N PHE A 59 -8.47 4.73 -2.70
CA PHE A 59 -9.78 5.06 -3.24
C PHE A 59 -10.67 3.82 -3.41
N ALA A 60 -10.12 2.72 -3.93
CA ALA A 60 -10.83 1.45 -4.04
C ALA A 60 -11.23 0.90 -2.67
N SER A 61 -10.32 0.91 -1.69
CA SER A 61 -10.59 0.39 -0.34
C SER A 61 -11.60 1.25 0.43
N SER A 62 -11.50 2.58 0.31
CA SER A 62 -12.43 3.50 0.97
C SER A 62 -13.86 3.40 0.42
N ARG A 63 -14.02 3.26 -0.90
CA ARG A 63 -15.32 3.18 -1.57
C ARG A 63 -15.98 1.81 -1.49
N LEU A 64 -15.20 0.73 -1.53
CA LEU A 64 -15.72 -0.64 -1.64
C LEU A 64 -15.71 -1.43 -0.33
N VAL A 65 -14.87 -1.05 0.65
CA VAL A 65 -14.56 -1.93 1.79
C VAL A 65 -15.00 -1.32 3.14
N PHE A 66 -14.64 -0.08 3.45
CA PHE A 66 -14.67 0.35 4.86
C PHE A 66 -15.70 1.41 5.28
N ARG A 67 -16.33 2.17 4.36
CA ARG A 67 -17.37 3.21 4.69
C ARG A 67 -17.04 4.02 5.96
N VAL A 68 -15.80 4.49 6.12
CA VAL A 68 -15.29 5.06 7.39
C VAL A 68 -15.61 6.55 7.50
N ARG A 69 -15.86 7.04 8.73
CA ARG A 69 -15.89 8.48 9.03
C ARG A 69 -14.50 9.11 8.84
N TYR A 70 -14.44 10.12 7.99
CA TYR A 70 -13.23 10.89 7.66
C TYR A 70 -12.66 11.62 8.88
N SER A 71 -11.32 11.58 9.06
CA SER A 71 -10.60 12.39 10.05
C SER A 71 -9.39 13.08 9.40
N PRO A 72 -9.36 14.42 9.31
CA PRO A 72 -8.32 15.14 8.58
C PRO A 72 -6.92 14.98 9.21
N ARG A 73 -6.82 14.87 10.55
CA ARG A 73 -5.54 14.62 11.23
C ARG A 73 -4.95 13.25 10.89
N ARG A 74 -5.79 12.20 10.89
CA ARG A 74 -5.35 10.84 10.53
C ARG A 74 -4.98 10.74 9.06
N MET A 75 -5.71 11.46 8.19
CA MET A 75 -5.35 11.56 6.76
C MET A 75 -4.00 12.24 6.56
N LEU A 76 -3.76 13.39 7.21
CA LEU A 76 -2.48 14.09 7.10
C LEU A 76 -1.31 13.23 7.59
N ALA A 77 -1.44 12.58 8.74
CA ALA A 77 -0.42 11.67 9.26
C ALA A 77 -0.15 10.50 8.30
N TYR A 78 -1.20 9.94 7.70
CA TYR A 78 -1.08 8.88 6.70
C TYR A 78 -0.36 9.35 5.43
N VAL A 79 -0.72 10.52 4.91
CA VAL A 79 -0.10 11.11 3.70
C VAL A 79 1.36 11.43 3.94
N VAL A 80 1.70 12.08 5.06
CA VAL A 80 3.09 12.41 5.41
C VAL A 80 3.93 11.15 5.57
N TRP A 81 3.40 10.14 6.28
CA TRP A 81 4.09 8.87 6.45
C TRP A 81 4.33 8.16 5.11
N TYR A 82 3.32 8.07 4.25
CA TYR A 82 3.47 7.45 2.94
C TYR A 82 4.44 8.22 2.04
N ALA A 83 4.45 9.56 2.08
CA ALA A 83 5.42 10.36 1.34
C ALA A 83 6.87 10.04 1.78
N ILE A 84 7.11 9.94 3.10
CA ILE A 84 8.42 9.57 3.64
C ILE A 84 8.79 8.14 3.24
N SER A 85 7.88 7.18 3.44
CA SER A 85 8.12 5.77 3.09
C SER A 85 8.40 5.59 1.60
N ILE A 86 7.56 6.14 0.71
CA ILE A 86 7.75 6.05 -0.73
C ILE A 86 9.12 6.61 -1.13
N THR A 87 9.48 7.78 -0.60
CA THR A 87 10.78 8.40 -0.89
C THR A 87 11.95 7.55 -0.36
N GLY A 88 11.85 7.05 0.87
CA GLY A 88 12.89 6.21 1.48
C GLY A 88 13.12 4.92 0.70
N PHE A 89 12.05 4.21 0.32
CA PHE A 89 12.16 3.00 -0.48
C PHE A 89 12.62 3.29 -1.91
N ALA A 90 12.20 4.40 -2.52
CA ALA A 90 12.69 4.81 -3.83
C ALA A 90 14.21 5.05 -3.85
N LEU A 91 14.74 5.72 -2.81
CA LEU A 91 16.17 5.90 -2.64
C LEU A 91 16.88 4.56 -2.38
N ALA A 92 16.30 3.69 -1.56
CA ALA A 92 16.89 2.37 -1.26
C ALA A 92 16.98 1.48 -2.52
N ILE A 93 15.97 1.53 -3.40
CA ILE A 93 16.00 0.82 -4.69
C ILE A 93 17.11 1.37 -5.58
N ASP A 94 17.23 2.70 -5.66
CA ASP A 94 18.23 3.37 -6.48
C ASP A 94 19.66 3.08 -5.99
N THR A 95 19.90 3.16 -4.68
CA THR A 95 21.21 2.84 -4.08
C THR A 95 21.56 1.37 -4.24
N ALA A 96 20.62 0.45 -4.03
CA ALA A 96 20.85 -0.97 -4.22
C ALA A 96 21.19 -1.30 -5.68
N TRP A 97 20.48 -0.69 -6.63
CA TRP A 97 20.78 -0.83 -8.06
C TRP A 97 22.18 -0.31 -8.42
N VAL A 98 22.58 0.86 -7.90
CA VAL A 98 23.90 1.44 -8.16
C VAL A 98 25.03 0.60 -7.52
N GLN A 99 24.83 0.07 -6.32
CA GLN A 99 25.89 -0.66 -5.58
C GLN A 99 26.04 -2.11 -6.01
N PHE A 100 24.94 -2.80 -6.30
CA PHE A 100 24.94 -4.25 -6.54
C PHE A 100 24.58 -4.62 -7.99
N GLY A 101 24.22 -3.65 -8.83
CA GLY A 101 23.82 -3.88 -10.21
C GLY A 101 22.47 -4.61 -10.33
N GLY A 102 22.26 -5.33 -11.43
CA GLY A 102 21.02 -6.06 -11.70
C GLY A 102 19.90 -5.19 -12.30
N THR A 103 18.68 -5.73 -12.34
CA THR A 103 17.52 -5.01 -12.90
C THR A 103 16.83 -4.18 -11.82
N PRO A 104 16.46 -2.91 -12.08
CA PRO A 104 15.70 -2.09 -11.13
C PRO A 104 14.41 -2.74 -10.63
N THR A 105 13.77 -3.55 -11.49
CA THR A 105 12.55 -4.30 -11.16
C THR A 105 12.79 -5.33 -10.06
N LEU A 106 13.95 -6.01 -10.05
CA LEU A 106 14.29 -6.98 -9.00
C LEU A 106 14.35 -6.29 -7.62
N TRP A 107 15.03 -5.14 -7.54
CA TRP A 107 15.15 -4.38 -6.30
C TRP A 107 13.81 -3.82 -5.82
N LYS A 108 12.94 -3.39 -6.74
CA LYS A 108 11.55 -3.03 -6.41
C LYS A 108 10.81 -4.24 -5.81
N LEU A 109 10.87 -5.41 -6.45
CA LEU A 109 10.19 -6.62 -5.94
C LEU A 109 10.69 -7.04 -4.55
N VAL A 110 11.99 -6.96 -4.29
CA VAL A 110 12.57 -7.22 -2.96
C VAL A 110 12.12 -6.18 -1.93
N SER A 111 11.99 -4.92 -2.34
CA SER A 111 11.56 -3.84 -1.45
C SER A 111 10.09 -3.94 -1.03
N LEU A 112 9.22 -4.53 -1.85
CA LEU A 112 7.78 -4.60 -1.61
C LEU A 112 7.39 -5.31 -0.29
N PRO A 113 7.85 -6.54 0.00
CA PRO A 113 7.52 -7.19 1.28
C PRO A 113 8.07 -6.42 2.47
N ILE A 114 9.27 -5.84 2.36
CA ILE A 114 9.89 -5.03 3.42
C ILE A 114 9.06 -3.76 3.66
N SER A 115 8.70 -3.06 2.58
CA SER A 115 7.87 -1.86 2.62
C SER A 115 6.50 -2.15 3.20
N PHE A 116 5.89 -3.27 2.84
CA PHE A 116 4.62 -3.69 3.40
C PHE A 116 4.72 -3.89 4.92
N LEU A 117 5.75 -4.59 5.41
CA LEU A 117 5.95 -4.83 6.84
C LEU A 117 6.20 -3.53 7.63
N VAL A 118 7.06 -2.65 7.10
CA VAL A 118 7.39 -1.36 7.73
C VAL A 118 6.15 -0.45 7.77
N ASN A 119 5.43 -0.33 6.65
CA ASN A 119 4.21 0.47 6.59
C ASN A 119 3.11 -0.12 7.49
N PHE A 120 2.93 -1.44 7.50
CA PHE A 120 1.98 -2.10 8.38
C PHE A 120 2.29 -1.81 9.85
N ALA A 121 3.54 -1.98 10.28
CA ALA A 121 3.95 -1.72 11.66
C ALA A 121 3.67 -0.27 12.05
N VAL A 122 4.08 0.71 11.23
CA VAL A 122 3.92 2.12 11.58
C VAL A 122 2.47 2.58 11.52
N VAL A 123 1.71 2.19 10.51
CA VAL A 123 0.29 2.52 10.44
C VAL A 123 -0.48 1.90 11.62
N ASN A 124 -0.20 0.64 11.95
CA ASN A 124 -0.87 -0.06 13.05
C ASN A 124 -0.49 0.51 14.43
N PHE A 125 0.79 0.78 14.68
CA PHE A 125 1.28 1.21 16.00
C PHE A 125 1.28 2.72 16.22
N VAL A 126 1.34 3.55 15.17
CA VAL A 126 1.49 5.01 15.30
C VAL A 126 0.25 5.74 14.82
N VAL A 127 -0.34 5.34 13.68
CA VAL A 127 -1.46 6.06 13.06
C VAL A 127 -2.81 5.59 13.59
N LEU A 128 -2.95 4.29 13.87
CA LEU A 128 -4.21 3.66 14.30
C LEU A 128 -4.27 3.32 15.78
N ARG A 129 -3.27 3.72 16.60
CA ARG A 129 -3.37 3.59 18.06
C ARG A 129 -4.63 4.32 18.53
N ARG A 130 -5.58 3.56 19.12
CA ARG A 130 -6.77 4.10 19.79
C ARG A 130 -6.32 5.21 20.74
N ALA A 131 -6.93 6.38 20.63
CA ALA A 131 -6.74 7.40 21.65
C ALA A 131 -7.36 6.87 22.95
N PRO A 132 -6.73 7.05 24.12
CA PRO A 132 -7.38 6.78 25.40
C PRO A 132 -8.68 7.60 25.47
N GLY A 133 -9.84 6.95 25.39
CA GLY A 133 -11.16 7.60 25.36
C GLY A 133 -12.06 7.29 24.16
N ASP A 134 -11.61 6.50 23.17
CA ASP A 134 -12.53 6.02 22.12
C ASP A 134 -13.62 5.11 22.73
N PRO A 135 -14.92 5.36 22.47
CA PRO A 135 -16.01 4.59 23.05
C PRO A 135 -15.95 3.13 22.61
N GLU A 136 -16.27 2.21 23.52
CA GLU A 136 -16.31 0.78 23.21
C GLU A 136 -17.25 0.52 22.02
N PRO A 137 -16.87 -0.40 21.10
CA PRO A 137 -17.79 -0.85 20.07
C PRO A 137 -18.99 -1.46 20.77
N ARG A 138 -20.16 -0.81 20.67
CA ARG A 138 -21.41 -1.43 21.09
C ARG A 138 -21.53 -2.74 20.33
N ALA A 139 -21.44 -3.85 21.05
CA ALA A 139 -21.77 -5.16 20.54
C ALA A 139 -23.23 -5.09 20.07
N SER A 140 -23.44 -4.91 18.76
CA SER A 140 -24.74 -5.06 18.15
C SER A 140 -25.04 -6.55 18.16
N LEU A 141 -25.89 -6.94 19.12
CA LEU A 141 -26.63 -8.21 19.16
C LEU A 141 -27.40 -8.44 17.86
#